data_AF-A0A951EX89-F1
#
_entry.id   AF-A0A951EX89-F1
#
_cell.length_a   1.000
_cell.length_b   1.000
_cell.length_c   1.000
_cell.angle_alpha   90.00
_cell.angle_beta   90.00
_cell.angle_gamma   90.00
#
_symmetry.space_group_name_H-M   'P 1'
#
loop_
_entity.id
_entity.type
_entity.pdbx_description
1 polymer ?
#
loop_
_entity_poly.entity_id
_entity_poly.type
_entity_poly.pdbx_seq_one_letter_code
_entity_poly.pdbx_strand_id
1 'polypeptide(L)'
;MSLRLIAFLAAACAFAQPPTMKQLMLDLIHPAANDIVLLVNRGGPQNDSDWAAARRSAITLEQSATLLMQPGRARNTEDWARDTKLLGEAGSAAYRAALNKNAKALAAAAESIDNSCTVCHKQFRPDVFPRSESRGAE
;
A
#
# COMPACT_ATOMS: atom_id res chain seq x y z
N MET A 1 45.65 21.33 37.02
CA MET A 1 44.92 21.69 35.79
C MET A 1 43.99 20.52 35.48
N SER A 2 42.77 20.55 36.03
CA SER A 2 41.87 19.39 36.02
C SER A 2 40.97 19.46 34.78
N LEU A 3 41.26 18.62 33.80
CA LEU A 3 40.51 18.53 32.55
C LEU A 3 39.15 17.88 32.84
N ARG A 4 38.06 18.66 32.84
CA ARG A 4 36.70 18.14 32.97
C ARG A 4 36.29 17.52 31.63
N LEU A 5 36.22 16.19 31.58
CA LEU A 5 35.57 15.47 30.49
C LEU A 5 34.08 15.81 30.52
N ILE A 6 33.60 16.56 29.53
CA ILE A 6 32.16 16.75 29.31
C ILE A 6 31.66 15.52 28.55
N ALA A 7 31.01 14.60 29.27
CA ALA A 7 30.32 13.48 28.66
C ALA A 7 29.04 14.00 27.98
N PHE A 8 29.03 14.03 26.65
CA PHE A 8 27.80 14.21 25.88
C PHE A 8 26.98 12.92 25.97
N LEU A 9 25.89 12.94 26.75
CA LEU A 9 24.85 11.91 26.63
C LEU A 9 24.13 12.13 25.30
N ALA A 10 24.44 11.32 24.29
CA ALA A 10 23.58 11.17 23.12
C ALA A 10 22.31 10.43 23.56
N ALA A 11 21.22 11.15 23.74
CA ALA A 11 19.91 10.53 23.86
C ALA A 11 19.59 9.82 22.55
N ALA A 12 19.61 8.48 22.54
CA ALA A 12 19.10 7.71 21.43
C ALA A 12 17.62 8.05 21.26
N CYS A 13 17.29 8.79 20.21
CA CYS A 13 15.89 9.01 19.84
C CYS A 13 15.33 7.62 19.49
N ALA A 14 14.47 7.07 20.35
CA ALA A 14 13.80 5.82 20.05
C ALA A 14 12.91 6.05 18.82
N PHE A 15 13.29 5.46 17.70
CA PHE A 15 12.43 5.45 16.52
C PHE A 15 11.11 4.74 16.89
N ALA A 16 10.00 5.31 16.46
CA ALA A 16 8.69 4.67 16.60
C ALA A 16 8.73 3.26 16.00
N GLN A 17 8.01 2.33 16.63
CA GLN A 17 7.93 0.97 16.11
C GLN A 17 7.33 1.01 14.69
N PRO A 18 7.86 0.24 13.73
CA PRO A 18 7.28 0.18 12.40
C PRO A 18 5.83 -0.33 12.48
N PRO A 19 4.93 0.14 11.60
CA PRO A 19 3.54 -0.27 11.65
C PRO A 19 3.40 -1.79 11.50
N THR A 20 2.49 -2.40 12.23
CA THR A 20 2.16 -3.82 12.04
C THR A 20 1.62 -4.08 10.63
N MET A 21 1.58 -5.35 10.20
CA MET A 21 0.88 -5.74 8.98
C MET A 21 -0.56 -5.20 8.93
N LYS A 22 -1.29 -5.30 10.04
CA LYS A 22 -2.68 -4.84 10.12
C LYS A 22 -2.79 -3.33 9.93
N GLN A 23 -1.93 -2.54 10.59
CA GLN A 23 -1.91 -1.08 10.42
C GLN A 23 -1.52 -0.69 9.00
N LEU A 24 -0.49 -1.31 8.42
CA LEU A 24 -0.10 -1.04 7.03
C LEU A 24 -1.26 -1.33 6.05
N MET A 25 -1.96 -2.45 6.24
CA MET A 25 -3.10 -2.79 5.40
C MET A 25 -4.29 -1.85 5.57
N LEU A 26 -4.69 -1.54 6.81
CA LEU A 26 -5.92 -0.79 7.09
C LEU A 26 -5.75 0.73 6.99
N ASP A 27 -4.56 1.26 7.29
CA ASP A 27 -4.35 2.71 7.41
C ASP A 27 -3.67 3.31 6.16
N LEU A 28 -3.00 2.48 5.33
CA LEU A 28 -2.32 2.95 4.12
C LEU A 28 -2.82 2.24 2.86
N ILE A 29 -2.73 0.91 2.79
CA ILE A 29 -2.96 0.18 1.53
C ILE A 29 -4.43 0.19 1.14
N HIS A 30 -5.32 -0.28 2.01
CA HIS A 30 -6.74 -0.38 1.72
C HIS A 30 -7.38 0.98 1.38
N PRO A 31 -7.23 2.06 2.18
CA PRO A 31 -7.83 3.35 1.85
C PRO A 31 -7.28 3.91 0.53
N ALA A 32 -5.97 3.82 0.28
CA ALA A 32 -5.39 4.32 -0.96
C ALA A 32 -5.89 3.56 -2.20
N ALA A 33 -6.02 2.24 -2.14
CA ALA A 33 -6.62 1.44 -3.22
C ALA A 33 -8.09 1.79 -3.42
N ASN A 34 -8.85 1.86 -2.33
CA ASN A 34 -10.28 2.17 -2.36
C ASN A 34 -10.54 3.57 -2.96
N ASP A 35 -9.73 4.57 -2.62
CA ASP A 35 -9.86 5.92 -3.18
C ASP A 35 -9.73 5.92 -4.71
N ILE A 36 -8.72 5.21 -5.24
CA ILE A 36 -8.49 5.13 -6.69
C ILE A 36 -9.63 4.36 -7.38
N VAL A 37 -10.00 3.19 -6.85
CA VAL A 37 -11.03 2.33 -7.43
C VAL A 37 -12.39 3.03 -7.40
N LEU A 38 -12.79 3.64 -6.28
CA LEU A 38 -14.05 4.38 -6.19
C LEU A 38 -14.05 5.61 -7.09
N LEU A 39 -12.94 6.33 -7.20
CA LEU A 39 -12.83 7.48 -8.10
C LEU A 39 -13.06 7.06 -9.55
N VAL A 40 -12.42 5.98 -10.01
CA VAL A 40 -12.63 5.42 -11.35
C VAL A 40 -14.08 4.97 -11.55
N ASN A 41 -14.64 4.24 -10.58
CA ASN A 41 -16.02 3.72 -10.66
C ASN A 41 -17.08 4.83 -10.69
N ARG A 42 -16.76 6.04 -10.21
CA ARG A 42 -17.64 7.22 -10.24
C ARG A 42 -17.49 8.07 -11.50
N GLY A 43 -16.80 7.57 -12.52
CA GLY A 43 -16.58 8.28 -13.79
C GLY A 43 -15.21 8.95 -13.92
N GLY A 44 -14.31 8.70 -12.96
CA GLY A 44 -12.94 9.19 -12.98
C GLY A 44 -12.77 10.62 -12.48
N PRO A 45 -11.51 11.12 -12.44
CA PRO A 45 -11.20 12.45 -11.94
C PRO A 45 -11.81 13.56 -12.81
N GLN A 46 -12.49 14.52 -12.18
CA GLN A 46 -13.19 15.61 -12.87
C GLN A 46 -12.41 16.93 -12.83
N ASN A 47 -11.55 17.08 -11.83
CA ASN A 47 -10.81 18.31 -11.58
C ASN A 47 -9.40 18.01 -11.06
N ASP A 48 -8.60 19.06 -10.90
CA ASP A 48 -7.20 18.95 -10.49
C ASP A 48 -7.01 18.40 -9.07
N SER A 49 -7.99 18.63 -8.18
CA SER A 49 -7.98 18.05 -6.84
C SER A 49 -8.14 16.53 -6.89
N ASP A 50 -9.05 16.02 -7.74
CA ASP A 50 -9.24 14.58 -7.94
C ASP A 50 -7.99 13.93 -8.51
N TRP A 51 -7.35 14.56 -9.51
CA TRP A 51 -6.06 14.09 -10.05
C TRP A 51 -4.96 14.07 -8.99
N ALA A 52 -4.89 15.12 -8.16
CA ALA A 52 -3.94 15.17 -7.07
C ALA A 52 -4.23 14.11 -5.99
N ALA A 53 -5.50 13.81 -5.70
CA ALA A 53 -5.91 12.75 -4.79
C ALA A 53 -5.50 11.38 -5.33
N ALA A 54 -5.84 11.06 -6.58
CA ALA A 54 -5.43 9.82 -7.24
C ALA A 54 -3.91 9.65 -7.22
N ARG A 55 -3.16 10.73 -7.50
CA ARG A 55 -1.70 10.73 -7.45
C ARG A 55 -1.17 10.41 -6.05
N ARG A 56 -1.72 11.01 -4.99
CA ARG A 56 -1.30 10.75 -3.60
C ARG A 56 -1.60 9.32 -3.18
N SER A 57 -2.78 8.82 -3.48
CA SER A 57 -3.15 7.44 -3.17
C SER A 57 -2.26 6.45 -3.94
N ALA A 58 -1.96 6.72 -5.21
CA ALA A 58 -1.14 5.85 -6.04
C ALA A 58 0.30 5.72 -5.53
N ILE A 59 0.94 6.83 -5.13
CA ILE A 59 2.29 6.76 -4.56
C ILE A 59 2.29 6.07 -3.19
N THR A 60 1.23 6.24 -2.40
CA THR A 60 1.07 5.48 -1.15
C THR A 60 1.06 3.97 -1.41
N LEU A 61 0.35 3.49 -2.44
CA LEU A 61 0.36 2.08 -2.82
C LEU A 61 1.73 1.60 -3.31
N GLU A 62 2.35 2.36 -4.21
CA GLU A 62 3.68 2.05 -4.73
C GLU A 62 4.69 1.86 -3.60
N GLN A 63 4.74 2.80 -2.65
CA GLN A 63 5.69 2.74 -1.53
C GLN A 63 5.30 1.70 -0.47
N SER A 64 4.01 1.40 -0.33
CA SER A 64 3.55 0.36 0.58
C SER A 64 4.02 -1.03 0.15
N ALA A 65 4.25 -1.28 -1.14
CA ALA A 65 4.86 -2.52 -1.61
C ALA A 65 6.27 -2.72 -1.01
N THR A 66 7.08 -1.66 -0.94
CA THR A 66 8.38 -1.70 -0.27
C THR A 66 8.23 -1.95 1.24
N LEU A 67 7.23 -1.35 1.88
CA LEU A 67 6.96 -1.58 3.30
C LEU A 67 6.57 -3.03 3.60
N LEU A 68 5.85 -3.71 2.70
CA LEU A 68 5.50 -5.14 2.82
C LEU A 68 6.72 -6.06 2.75
N MET A 69 7.85 -5.58 2.21
CA MET A 69 9.12 -6.32 2.13
C MET A 69 10.05 -6.08 3.32
N GLN A 70 9.68 -5.22 4.27
CA GLN A 70 10.50 -4.97 5.47
C GLN A 70 10.45 -6.14 6.47
N PRO A 71 11.48 -6.27 7.34
CA PRO A 71 11.50 -7.24 8.43
C PRO A 71 10.23 -7.16 9.30
N GLY A 72 9.74 -8.31 9.75
CA GLY A 72 8.49 -8.42 10.52
C GLY A 72 7.21 -8.41 9.68
N ARG A 73 7.31 -8.17 8.37
CA ARG A 73 6.19 -8.18 7.41
C ARG A 73 6.42 -9.13 6.23
N ALA A 74 7.67 -9.20 5.75
CA ALA A 74 8.05 -10.11 4.68
C ALA A 74 7.81 -11.59 5.04
N ARG A 75 7.37 -12.39 4.07
CA ARG A 75 7.19 -13.85 4.21
C ARG A 75 8.36 -14.69 3.67
N ASN A 76 9.37 -14.04 3.08
CA ASN A 76 10.57 -14.67 2.50
C ASN A 76 10.27 -15.78 1.48
N THR A 77 9.20 -15.63 0.70
CA THR A 77 8.87 -16.51 -0.44
C THR A 77 8.92 -15.73 -1.74
N GLU A 78 9.21 -16.41 -2.85
CA GLU A 78 9.16 -15.81 -4.19
C GLU A 78 7.75 -15.32 -4.53
N ASP A 79 6.72 -16.06 -4.12
CA ASP A 79 5.31 -15.66 -4.29
C ASP A 79 5.01 -14.34 -3.59
N TRP A 80 5.47 -14.16 -2.35
CA TRP A 80 5.30 -12.91 -1.63
C TRP A 80 6.00 -11.75 -2.33
N ALA A 81 7.25 -11.96 -2.75
CA ALA A 81 8.03 -10.93 -3.45
C ALA A 81 7.38 -10.54 -4.79
N ARG A 82 6.87 -11.53 -5.55
CA ARG A 82 6.15 -11.31 -6.81
C ARG A 82 4.86 -10.53 -6.59
N ASP A 83 4.03 -10.95 -5.63
CA ASP A 83 2.71 -10.37 -5.43
C ASP A 83 2.79 -8.96 -4.81
N THR A 84 3.77 -8.70 -3.93
CA THR A 84 4.06 -7.33 -3.45
C THR A 84 4.56 -6.43 -4.57
N LYS A 85 5.42 -6.94 -5.46
CA LYS A 85 5.88 -6.22 -6.65
C LYS A 85 4.71 -5.87 -7.58
N LEU A 86 3.75 -6.77 -7.77
CA LEU A 86 2.56 -6.52 -8.58
C LEU A 86 1.75 -5.32 -8.06
N LEU A 87 1.54 -5.22 -6.74
CA LEU A 87 0.92 -4.05 -6.12
C LEU A 87 1.72 -2.77 -6.37
N GLY A 88 3.04 -2.83 -6.19
CA GLY A 88 3.93 -1.69 -6.42
C GLY A 88 3.88 -1.18 -7.86
N GLU A 89 3.89 -2.09 -8.83
CA GLU A 89 3.79 -1.76 -10.26
C GLU A 89 2.44 -1.16 -10.63
N ALA A 90 1.34 -1.69 -10.07
CA ALA A 90 0.00 -1.14 -10.26
C ALA A 90 -0.12 0.28 -9.67
N GLY A 91 0.41 0.50 -8.46
CA GLY A 91 0.52 1.82 -7.85
C GLY A 91 1.33 2.79 -8.71
N SER A 92 2.50 2.37 -9.21
CA SER A 92 3.33 3.19 -10.09
C SER A 92 2.65 3.52 -11.42
N ALA A 93 1.91 2.57 -12.00
CA ALA A 93 1.10 2.81 -13.20
C ALA A 93 0.00 3.85 -12.94
N ALA A 94 -0.72 3.74 -11.83
CA ALA A 94 -1.73 4.72 -11.41
C ALA A 94 -1.11 6.10 -11.16
N TYR A 95 0.08 6.15 -10.55
CA TYR A 95 0.80 7.40 -10.29
C TYR A 95 1.17 8.13 -11.58
N ARG A 96 1.73 7.40 -12.56
CA ARG A 96 2.03 7.95 -13.90
C ARG A 96 0.76 8.37 -14.64
N ALA A 97 -0.31 7.58 -14.56
CA ALA A 97 -1.59 7.94 -15.17
C ALA A 97 -2.17 9.23 -14.58
N ALA A 98 -2.08 9.40 -13.26
CA ALA A 98 -2.55 10.59 -12.56
C ALA A 98 -1.71 11.83 -12.90
N LEU A 99 -0.37 11.71 -12.97
CA LEU A 99 0.53 12.79 -13.41
C LEU A 99 0.19 13.28 -14.82
N ASN A 100 -0.12 12.34 -15.72
CA ASN A 100 -0.44 12.63 -17.12
C ASN A 100 -1.93 12.94 -17.35
N LYS A 101 -2.74 13.04 -16.29
CA LYS A 101 -4.20 13.20 -16.35
C LYS A 101 -4.88 12.25 -17.35
N ASN A 102 -4.44 11.00 -17.40
CA ASN A 102 -4.90 10.00 -18.36
C ASN A 102 -5.95 9.07 -17.73
N ALA A 103 -7.24 9.36 -17.96
CA ALA A 103 -8.34 8.63 -17.33
C ALA A 103 -8.41 7.16 -17.75
N LYS A 104 -8.12 6.85 -19.02
CA LYS A 104 -8.10 5.47 -19.51
C LYS A 104 -7.00 4.65 -18.85
N ALA A 105 -5.80 5.23 -18.74
CA ALA A 105 -4.68 4.57 -18.06
C ALA A 105 -4.94 4.40 -16.56
N LEU A 106 -5.58 5.39 -15.92
CA LEU A 106 -5.95 5.31 -14.51
C LEU A 106 -6.97 4.19 -14.27
N ALA A 107 -7.96 4.04 -15.16
CA ALA A 107 -8.93 2.94 -15.08
C ALA A 107 -8.28 1.57 -15.22
N ALA A 108 -7.36 1.39 -16.19
CA ALA A 108 -6.61 0.14 -16.33
C ALA A 108 -5.71 -0.15 -15.11
N ALA A 109 -5.12 0.89 -14.51
CA ALA A 109 -4.34 0.73 -13.29
C ALA A 109 -5.22 0.36 -12.09
N ALA A 110 -6.45 0.88 -11.99
CA ALA A 110 -7.39 0.50 -10.94
C ALA A 110 -7.78 -0.98 -10.99
N GLU A 111 -8.00 -1.53 -12.19
CA GLU A 111 -8.21 -2.97 -12.39
C GLU A 111 -6.98 -3.78 -11.95
N SER A 112 -5.78 -3.31 -12.29
CA SER A 112 -4.53 -3.95 -11.87
C SER A 112 -4.35 -3.92 -10.34
N ILE A 113 -4.75 -2.83 -9.68
CA ILE A 113 -4.73 -2.71 -8.22
C ILE A 113 -5.68 -3.75 -7.60
N ASP A 114 -6.92 -3.84 -8.06
CA ASP A 114 -7.90 -4.82 -7.55
C ASP A 114 -7.43 -6.27 -7.72
N ASN A 115 -6.88 -6.59 -8.90
CA ASN A 115 -6.30 -7.90 -9.16
C ASN A 115 -5.13 -8.22 -8.21
N SER A 116 -4.25 -7.24 -7.93
CA SER A 116 -3.11 -7.43 -7.02
C SER A 116 -3.56 -7.80 -5.59
N CYS A 117 -4.66 -7.19 -5.10
CA CYS A 117 -5.27 -7.53 -3.82
C CYS A 117 -5.75 -8.99 -3.82
N THR A 118 -6.46 -9.38 -4.87
CA THR A 118 -7.05 -10.72 -4.99
C THR A 118 -6.00 -11.82 -5.05
N VAL A 119 -4.96 -11.65 -5.88
CA VAL A 119 -3.89 -12.64 -6.04
C VAL A 119 -3.16 -12.85 -4.70
N CYS A 120 -2.73 -11.78 -4.04
CA CYS A 120 -1.99 -11.87 -2.79
C CYS A 120 -2.85 -12.44 -1.65
N HIS A 121 -4.07 -11.93 -1.45
CA HIS A 121 -4.90 -12.33 -0.32
C HIS A 121 -5.47 -13.75 -0.46
N LYS A 122 -5.71 -14.26 -1.67
CA LYS A 122 -6.09 -15.68 -1.84
C LYS A 122 -5.05 -16.64 -1.26
N GLN A 123 -3.77 -16.27 -1.34
CA GLN A 123 -2.66 -17.09 -0.85
C GLN A 123 -2.28 -16.79 0.59
N PHE A 124 -2.15 -15.51 0.94
CA PHE A 124 -1.56 -15.08 2.23
C PHE A 124 -2.59 -14.56 3.25
N ARG A 125 -3.87 -14.43 2.85
CA ARG A 125 -4.96 -13.96 3.71
C ARG A 125 -6.34 -14.52 3.31
N PRO A 126 -6.51 -15.85 3.26
CA PRO A 126 -7.73 -16.46 2.72
C PRO A 126 -9.01 -16.12 3.49
N ASP A 127 -8.90 -15.71 4.76
CA ASP A 127 -10.00 -15.26 5.61
C ASP A 127 -10.70 -13.99 5.12
N VAL A 128 -10.06 -13.18 4.26
CA VAL A 128 -10.72 -12.00 3.64
C VAL A 128 -11.54 -12.34 2.40
N PHE A 129 -11.44 -13.58 1.91
CA PHE A 129 -12.33 -14.14 0.87
C PHE A 129 -12.99 -15.42 1.39
N PRO A 130 -13.83 -15.34 2.43
CA PRO A 130 -14.46 -16.51 3.01
C PRO A 130 -15.28 -17.24 1.95
N ARG A 131 -15.07 -18.55 1.78
CA ARG A 131 -15.97 -19.39 0.97
C ARG A 131 -17.36 -19.31 1.60
N SER A 132 -18.40 -19.39 0.77
CA SER A 132 -19.81 -19.34 1.24
C SER A 132 -20.13 -20.31 2.38
N GLU A 133 -19.36 -21.40 2.51
CA GLU A 133 -19.47 -22.41 3.57
C GLU A 133 -19.13 -21.90 4.98
N SER A 134 -18.36 -20.81 5.14
CA SER A 134 -18.01 -20.27 6.46
C SER A 134 -18.98 -19.21 7.00
N ARG A 135 -20.08 -18.91 6.28
CA ARG A 135 -21.16 -18.01 6.74
C ARG A 135 -22.31 -18.75 7.46
N GLY A 136 -22.17 -20.05 7.70
CA GLY A 136 -23.16 -20.88 8.40
C GLY A 136 -22.72 -21.36 9.78
N ALA A 137 -21.60 -20.85 10.31
CA ALA A 137 -21.07 -21.23 11.61
C ALA A 137 -20.58 -20.00 12.37
N GLU A 138 -21.50 -19.11 12.74
CA GLU A 138 -21.56 -18.36 14.02
C GLU A 138 -22.77 -17.44 14.08
#